data_AF-A0A538DD82-F1
#
_entry.id   AF-A0A538DD82-F1
#
_cell.length_a   1.000
_cell.length_b   1.000
_cell.length_c   1.000
_cell.angle_alpha   90.00
_cell.angle_beta   90.00
_cell.angle_gamma   90.00
#
_symmetry.space_group_name_H-M   'P 1'
#
loop_
_entity.id
_entity.type
_entity.pdbx_description
1 polymer ?
#
loop_
_entity_poly.entity_id
_entity_poly.type
_entity_poly.pdbx_seq_one_letter_code
_entity_poly.pdbx_strand_id
1 'polypeptide(L)'
;MDGVTFDVETQAATAVTTSESGIHAEATWETVELRRTIARAREEAASLSLSSRELETVNASLDAAAREAASTRPDRYEVGEHLGATARVLKGAGALAGAGAALFQELSRATELLGPAGLATVGAIL
;
A
#
# COMPACT_ATOMS: atom_id res chain seq x y z
N MET A 1 -35.39 -43.23 -2.18
CA MET A 1 -34.44 -42.75 -1.15
C MET A 1 -33.30 -42.15 -1.94
N ASP A 2 -33.39 -40.85 -2.20
CA ASP A 2 -32.38 -40.10 -2.94
C ASP A 2 -31.74 -39.12 -1.96
N GLY A 3 -30.44 -39.29 -1.74
CA GLY A 3 -29.64 -38.46 -0.87
C GLY A 3 -28.22 -38.45 -1.40
N VAL A 4 -28.03 -37.87 -2.58
CA VAL A 4 -26.71 -37.59 -3.14
C VAL A 4 -26.09 -36.46 -2.31
N THR A 5 -25.07 -36.79 -1.53
CA THR A 5 -24.25 -35.81 -0.82
C THR A 5 -23.21 -35.29 -1.80
N PHE A 6 -23.35 -34.03 -2.21
CA PHE A 6 -22.33 -33.33 -2.97
C PHE A 6 -21.29 -32.76 -1.99
N ASP A 7 -20.12 -33.38 -1.99
CA ASP A 7 -18.89 -32.84 -1.41
C ASP A 7 -18.38 -31.75 -2.37
N VAL A 8 -18.50 -30.48 -1.97
CA VAL A 8 -17.88 -29.36 -2.69
C VAL A 8 -17.10 -28.53 -1.67
N GLU A 9 -15.79 -28.57 -1.89
CA GLU A 9 -14.74 -27.75 -1.33
C GLU A 9 -15.14 -26.28 -1.14
N THR A 10 -14.78 -25.72 0.02
CA THR A 10 -14.38 -24.32 0.11
C THR A 10 -13.38 -24.21 1.26
N GLN A 11 -12.14 -23.91 0.90
CA GLN A 11 -11.06 -23.52 1.80
C GLN A 11 -11.56 -22.42 2.75
N ALA A 12 -11.93 -22.81 3.97
CA ALA A 12 -12.05 -21.87 5.07
C ALA A 12 -10.62 -21.47 5.46
N ALA A 13 -10.36 -20.17 5.29
CA ALA A 13 -9.13 -19.48 5.65
C ALA A 13 -8.53 -20.04 6.95
N THR A 14 -7.27 -20.45 6.88
CA THR A 14 -6.49 -20.86 8.04
C THR A 14 -6.30 -19.66 8.95
N ALA A 15 -7.18 -19.53 9.94
CA ALA A 15 -6.93 -18.75 11.13
C ALA A 15 -5.77 -19.43 11.87
N VAL A 16 -4.54 -18.97 11.61
CA VAL A 16 -3.37 -19.35 12.40
C VAL A 16 -3.49 -18.64 13.74
N THR A 17 -4.10 -19.30 14.70
CA THR A 17 -4.07 -18.90 16.11
C THR A 17 -2.78 -19.40 16.74
N THR A 18 -1.83 -18.49 16.99
CA THR A 18 -0.80 -18.71 18.03
C THR A 18 -0.77 -17.48 18.92
N SER A 19 -1.32 -17.63 20.12
CA SER A 19 -1.31 -16.64 21.18
C SER A 19 0.03 -16.64 21.90
N GLU A 20 0.76 -15.52 21.91
CA GLU A 20 1.61 -15.12 23.02
C GLU A 20 1.50 -13.60 23.25
N SER A 21 1.33 -13.24 24.51
CA SER A 21 1.10 -11.92 25.09
C SER A 21 1.73 -10.71 24.38
N GLY A 22 0.90 -9.70 24.12
CA GLY A 22 1.32 -8.32 23.86
C GLY A 22 0.62 -7.75 22.64
N ILE A 23 -0.44 -6.97 22.87
CA ILE A 23 -1.15 -6.06 21.94
C ILE A 23 -0.64 -6.11 20.48
N HIS A 24 -0.87 -7.21 19.81
CA HIS A 24 -0.74 -7.29 18.36
C HIS A 24 -2.16 -7.18 17.85
N ALA A 25 -2.58 -5.96 17.56
CA ALA A 25 -3.71 -5.74 16.67
C ALA A 25 -3.49 -6.65 15.46
N GLU A 26 -4.37 -7.63 15.25
CA GLU A 26 -4.31 -8.55 14.12
C GLU A 26 -4.38 -7.70 12.85
N ALA A 27 -3.22 -7.35 12.31
CA ALA A 27 -3.12 -6.61 11.08
C ALA A 27 -3.73 -7.50 10.01
N THR A 28 -4.77 -7.01 9.34
CA THR A 28 -5.36 -7.74 8.22
C THR A 28 -4.29 -7.98 7.17
N TRP A 29 -4.40 -9.07 6.40
CA TRP A 29 -3.48 -9.38 5.31
C TRP A 29 -3.30 -8.19 4.35
N GLU A 30 -4.39 -7.47 4.05
CA GLU A 30 -4.39 -6.23 3.26
C GLU A 30 -3.49 -5.14 3.87
N THR A 31 -3.51 -4.98 5.19
CA THR A 31 -2.69 -4.00 5.90
C THR A 31 -1.20 -4.37 5.85
N VAL A 32 -0.89 -5.67 5.91
CA VAL A 32 0.50 -6.16 5.78
C VAL A 32 1.03 -5.96 4.36
N GLU A 33 0.24 -6.28 3.34
CA GLU A 33 0.62 -6.05 1.94
C GLU A 33 0.75 -4.55 1.62
N LEU A 34 -0.14 -3.70 2.14
CA LEU A 34 -0.04 -2.25 2.00
C LEU A 34 1.29 -1.72 2.55
N ARG A 35 1.69 -2.15 3.75
CA ARG A 35 2.99 -1.77 4.34
C ARG A 35 4.17 -2.25 3.50
N ARG A 36 4.11 -3.48 2.96
CA ARG A 36 5.15 -4.03 2.07
C ARG A 36 5.27 -3.22 0.77
N THR A 37 4.15 -2.87 0.16
CA THR A 37 4.12 -2.06 -1.06
C THR A 37 4.69 -0.66 -0.82
N ILE A 38 4.36 -0.01 0.30
CA ILE A 38 4.94 1.29 0.67
C ILE A 38 6.47 1.19 0.87
N ALA A 39 6.95 0.12 1.51
CA ALA A 39 8.38 -0.11 1.69
C ALA A 39 9.11 -0.28 0.33
N ARG A 40 8.53 -1.04 -0.60
CA ARG A 40 9.07 -1.18 -1.96
C ARG A 40 9.09 0.14 -2.72
N ALA A 41 8.01 0.92 -2.63
CA ALA A 41 7.96 2.25 -3.24
C ALA A 41 9.09 3.16 -2.72
N ARG A 42 9.51 3.01 -1.47
CA ARG A 42 10.67 3.75 -0.93
C ARG A 42 11.99 3.30 -1.54
N GLU A 43 12.21 2.00 -1.68
CA GLU A 43 13.42 1.46 -2.32
C GLU A 43 13.53 1.93 -3.78
N GLU A 44 12.42 1.89 -4.51
CA GLU A 44 12.33 2.38 -5.87
C GLU A 44 12.58 3.89 -5.94
N ALA A 45 12.00 4.69 -5.04
CA ALA A 45 12.24 6.13 -4.97
C ALA A 45 13.70 6.49 -4.70
N ALA A 46 14.41 5.68 -3.90
CA ALA A 46 15.84 5.87 -3.64
C ALA A 46 16.72 5.58 -4.88
N SER A 47 16.21 4.80 -5.85
CA SER A 47 16.91 4.52 -7.10
C SER A 47 16.72 5.61 -8.17
N LEU A 48 15.81 6.56 -7.95
CA LEU A 48 15.52 7.65 -8.88
C LEU A 48 16.50 8.81 -8.70
N SER A 49 16.86 9.44 -9.83
CA SER A 49 17.66 10.67 -9.88
C SER A 49 16.84 11.90 -9.47
N LEU A 50 16.33 11.91 -8.25
CA LEU A 50 15.64 13.05 -7.64
C LEU A 50 16.64 14.02 -7.03
N SER A 51 16.30 15.31 -7.00
CA SER A 51 17.05 16.26 -6.17
C SER A 51 16.89 15.91 -4.69
N SER A 52 17.84 16.32 -3.85
CA SER A 52 17.78 16.04 -2.40
C SER A 52 16.47 16.51 -1.75
N ARG A 53 15.93 17.64 -2.22
CA ARG A 53 14.66 18.21 -1.72
C ARG A 53 13.44 17.38 -2.15
N GLU A 54 13.42 16.89 -3.38
CA GLU A 54 12.34 16.03 -3.89
C GLU A 54 12.38 14.67 -3.18
N LEU A 55 13.57 14.09 -3.03
CA LEU A 55 13.76 12.84 -2.32
C LEU A 55 13.34 12.93 -0.84
N GLU A 56 13.66 14.04 -0.16
CA GLU A 56 13.22 14.29 1.21
C GLU A 56 11.68 14.37 1.30
N THR A 57 11.04 15.06 0.36
CA THR A 57 9.57 15.19 0.31
C THR A 57 8.87 13.86 0.03
N VAL A 58 9.41 13.07 -0.91
CA VAL A 58 8.93 11.72 -1.22
C VAL A 58 9.08 10.79 -0.03
N ASN A 59 10.26 10.75 0.61
CA ASN A 59 10.49 9.92 1.79
C ASN A 59 9.58 10.32 2.96
N ALA A 60 9.39 11.62 3.21
CA ALA A 60 8.51 12.09 4.27
C ALA A 60 7.05 11.65 4.04
N SER A 61 6.59 11.72 2.79
CA SER A 61 5.24 11.31 2.41
C SER A 61 5.06 9.78 2.51
N LEU A 62 6.04 9.00 2.04
CA LEU A 62 6.02 7.54 2.18
C LEU A 62 6.11 7.08 3.64
N ASP A 63 6.91 7.75 4.47
CA ASP A 63 6.98 7.47 5.91
C ASP A 63 5.66 7.79 6.61
N ALA A 64 4.97 8.87 6.23
CA ALA A 64 3.66 9.19 6.75
C ALA A 64 2.61 8.14 6.36
N ALA A 65 2.59 7.73 5.08
CA ALA A 65 1.74 6.63 4.60
C ALA A 65 2.01 5.32 5.35
N ALA A 66 3.30 4.99 5.60
CA ALA A 66 3.69 3.80 6.33
C ALA A 66 3.25 3.84 7.80
N ARG A 67 3.37 4.99 8.47
CA ARG A 67 2.91 5.17 9.86
C ARG A 67 1.40 5.04 9.96
N GLU A 68 0.65 5.63 9.03
CA GLU A 68 -0.81 5.54 9.05
C GLU A 68 -1.28 4.11 8.73
N ALA A 69 -0.65 3.46 7.76
CA ALA A 69 -0.87 2.02 7.50
C ALA A 69 -0.44 1.13 8.70
N ALA A 70 0.43 1.62 9.59
CA ALA A 70 0.85 0.93 10.80
C ALA A 70 -0.18 1.00 11.94
N SER A 71 -1.12 1.95 11.88
CA SER A 71 -2.16 2.17 12.88
C SER A 71 -3.06 0.94 13.06
N THR A 72 -3.61 0.77 14.27
CA THR A 72 -4.59 -0.29 14.60
C THR A 72 -5.86 -0.19 13.75
N ARG A 73 -6.21 1.02 13.32
CA ARG A 73 -7.27 1.30 12.34
C ARG A 73 -6.70 2.28 11.32
N PRO A 74 -6.13 1.79 10.22
CA PRO A 74 -5.54 2.65 9.20
C PRO A 74 -6.63 3.45 8.48
N ASP A 75 -6.47 4.77 8.41
CA ASP A 75 -7.30 5.63 7.57
C ASP A 75 -6.84 5.51 6.11
N ARG A 76 -7.64 4.79 5.32
CA ARG A 76 -7.33 4.56 3.90
C ARG A 76 -7.32 5.84 3.06
N TYR A 77 -8.03 6.89 3.49
CA TYR A 77 -8.03 8.18 2.82
C TYR A 77 -6.73 8.93 3.08
N GLU A 78 -6.29 8.98 4.34
CA GLU A 78 -5.04 9.64 4.74
C GLU A 78 -3.80 8.95 4.13
N VAL A 79 -3.78 7.61 4.09
CA VAL A 79 -2.75 6.87 3.34
C VAL A 79 -2.79 7.26 1.86
N GLY A 80 -3.98 7.36 1.26
CA GLY A 80 -4.15 7.79 -0.12
C GLY A 80 -3.63 9.20 -0.38
N GLU A 81 -3.83 10.14 0.55
CA GLU A 81 -3.34 11.52 0.43
C GLU A 81 -1.81 11.58 0.42
N HIS A 82 -1.18 10.81 1.30
CA HIS A 82 0.28 10.70 1.36
C HIS A 82 0.87 10.06 0.09
N LEU A 83 0.25 8.99 -0.43
CA LEU A 83 0.65 8.39 -1.69
C LEU A 83 0.45 9.34 -2.88
N GLY A 84 -0.64 10.12 -2.86
CA GLY A 84 -0.91 11.14 -3.86
C GLY A 84 0.12 12.28 -3.82
N ALA A 85 0.54 12.72 -2.64
CA ALA A 85 1.62 13.70 -2.49
C ALA A 85 2.94 13.21 -3.12
N THR A 86 3.30 11.94 -2.88
CA THR A 86 4.44 11.29 -3.54
C THR A 86 4.29 11.32 -5.06
N ALA A 87 3.15 10.89 -5.59
CA ALA A 87 2.90 10.88 -7.04
C ALA A 87 3.00 12.28 -7.68
N ARG A 88 2.53 13.34 -6.99
CA ARG A 88 2.66 14.73 -7.47
C ARG A 88 4.10 15.20 -7.57
N VAL A 89 4.93 14.89 -6.57
CA VAL A 89 6.36 15.25 -6.58
C VAL A 89 7.07 14.53 -7.72
N LEU A 90 6.81 13.24 -7.92
CA LEU A 90 7.39 12.45 -9.01
C LEU A 90 6.97 12.96 -10.39
N LYS A 91 5.70 13.37 -10.55
CA LYS A 91 5.19 13.99 -11.78
C LYS A 91 5.86 15.33 -12.07
N GLY A 92 6.01 16.18 -11.05
CA GLY A 92 6.71 17.47 -11.16
C GLY A 92 8.19 17.33 -11.50
N ALA A 93 8.85 16.29 -10.97
CA ALA A 93 10.26 15.99 -11.23
C ALA A 93 10.52 15.34 -12.60
N GLY A 94 9.48 14.96 -13.34
CA GLY A 94 9.62 14.16 -14.57
C GLY A 94 10.15 12.74 -14.34
N ALA A 95 10.20 12.30 -13.07
CA ALA A 95 10.81 11.03 -12.65
C ALA A 95 10.00 9.79 -13.07
N LEU A 96 8.78 9.99 -13.57
CA LEU A 96 7.91 8.94 -14.11
C LEU A 96 8.40 8.37 -15.46
N ALA A 97 9.30 9.07 -16.15
CA ALA A 97 9.87 8.59 -17.41
C ALA A 97 11.01 7.57 -17.13
N GLY A 98 10.76 6.28 -17.37
CA GLY A 98 11.77 5.23 -17.25
C GLY A 98 11.75 4.52 -15.89
N ALA A 99 12.77 4.71 -15.05
CA ALA A 99 12.93 4.03 -13.76
C ALA A 99 11.75 4.26 -12.79
N GLY A 100 10.99 5.35 -12.94
CA GLY A 100 9.78 5.61 -12.17
C GLY A 100 8.58 4.71 -12.50
N ALA A 101 8.63 3.88 -13.55
CA ALA A 101 7.55 2.97 -13.90
C ALA A 101 7.35 1.85 -12.85
N ALA A 102 8.42 1.38 -12.21
CA ALA A 102 8.34 0.41 -11.11
C ALA A 102 7.69 1.06 -9.87
N LEU A 103 8.12 2.28 -9.54
CA LEU A 103 7.51 3.07 -8.47
C LEU A 103 6.02 3.35 -8.73
N PHE A 104 5.65 3.67 -9.97
CA PHE A 104 4.26 3.88 -10.38
C PHE A 104 3.41 2.62 -10.20
N GLN A 105 3.95 1.45 -10.52
CA GLN A 105 3.26 0.17 -10.33
C GLN A 105 3.02 -0.11 -8.85
N GLU A 106 4.02 0.11 -7.98
CA GLU A 106 3.85 -0.07 -6.53
C GLU A 106 2.85 0.95 -5.96
N LEU A 107 2.86 2.20 -6.40
CA LEU A 107 1.84 3.20 -5.99
C LEU A 107 0.43 2.81 -6.46
N SER A 108 0.30 2.25 -7.67
CA SER A 108 -0.99 1.78 -8.20
C SER A 108 -1.50 0.58 -7.40
N ARG A 109 -0.64 -0.39 -7.09
CA ARG A 109 -0.98 -1.53 -6.24
C ARG A 109 -1.38 -1.10 -4.83
N ALA A 110 -0.67 -0.13 -4.23
CA ALA A 110 -1.06 0.43 -2.95
C ALA A 110 -2.45 1.08 -3.02
N THR A 111 -2.73 1.80 -4.10
CA THR A 111 -4.02 2.43 -4.36
C THR A 111 -5.15 1.42 -4.52
N GLU A 112 -4.90 0.29 -5.20
CA GLU A 112 -5.85 -0.81 -5.32
C GLU A 112 -6.17 -1.45 -3.96
N LEU A 113 -5.15 -1.64 -3.11
CA LEU A 113 -5.32 -2.16 -1.74
C LEU A 113 -6.13 -1.21 -0.84
N LEU A 114 -6.06 0.10 -1.09
CA LEU A 114 -6.89 1.09 -0.41
C LEU A 114 -8.35 1.08 -0.92
N GLY A 115 -8.61 0.50 -2.09
CA GLY A 115 -9.93 0.45 -2.70
C GLY A 115 -10.40 1.82 -3.21
N PRO A 116 -11.72 2.12 -3.17
CA PRO A 116 -12.28 3.35 -3.73
C PRO A 116 -11.67 4.63 -3.14
N ALA A 117 -11.27 4.61 -1.87
CA ALA A 117 -10.64 5.74 -1.19
C ALA A 117 -9.26 6.07 -1.80
N GLY A 118 -8.48 5.04 -2.16
CA GLY A 118 -7.21 5.23 -2.86
C GLY A 118 -7.44 5.83 -4.25
N LEU A 119 -8.37 5.27 -5.02
CA LEU A 119 -8.65 5.73 -6.39
C LEU A 119 -9.10 7.19 -6.45
N ALA A 120 -9.93 7.64 -5.50
CA ALA A 120 -10.39 9.03 -5.43
C ALA A 120 -9.24 10.03 -5.22
N THR A 121 -8.15 9.58 -4.60
CA THR A 121 -7.08 10.45 -4.11
C THR A 121 -5.85 10.41 -5.02
N VAL A 122 -5.46 9.21 -5.47
CA VAL A 122 -4.28 8.97 -6.31
C VAL A 122 -4.65 8.93 -7.79
N GLY A 123 -5.82 8.40 -8.15
CA GLY A 123 -6.28 8.29 -9.55
C GLY A 123 -6.53 9.64 -10.24
N ALA A 124 -6.65 10.73 -9.49
CA ALA A 124 -6.70 12.09 -10.04
C ALA A 124 -5.32 12.65 -10.42
N ILE A 125 -4.24 12.00 -10.00
CA ILE A 125 -2.85 12.49 -10.11
C ILE A 125 -2.07 11.70 -11.17
N LEU A 126 -2.30 10.39 -11.22
CA LEU A 126 -1.78 9.49 -12.26
C LEU A 126 -2.39 9.88 -13.61
#